data_AF-A0A2M6ZB57-F1
#
_entry.id   AF-A0A2M6ZB57-F1
#
_cell.length_a   1.000
_cell.length_b   1.000
_cell.length_c   1.000
_cell.angle_alpha   90.00
_cell.angle_beta   90.00
_cell.angle_gamma   90.00
#
_symmetry.space_group_name_H-M   'P 1'
#
loop_
_entity.id
_entity.type
_entity.pdbx_description
1 polymer ?
#
loop_
_entity_poly.entity_id
_entity_poly.type
_entity_poly.pdbx_seq_one_letter_code
_entity_poly.pdbx_strand_id
1 'polypeptide(L)'
;MNGSDKTKRTLVWAFFIFVCLLLVTLFVVTIYYVNKVRVARCDTQALVAAALKRYGAHSSLSDLSPERRSMLLAIEDPTFTRHHGVDLATPGAGMTTLTQGLVKFLYFPDGFHPGIAKNRQTLIAQYALDAMVSKDDQLLLFLNIYYLGNEHGQAIHVYANAARIYFWQRIFSHYRR
;
A
#
# COMPACT_ATOMS: atom_id res chain seq x y z
N MET A 1 15.00 55.90 27.55
CA MET A 1 14.12 54.71 27.52
C MET A 1 13.68 54.46 26.08
N ASN A 2 14.34 53.60 25.30
CA ASN A 2 13.88 53.30 23.91
C ASN A 2 14.52 52.08 23.21
N GLY A 3 15.53 51.43 23.80
CA GLY A 3 16.20 50.27 23.20
C GLY A 3 15.47 48.94 23.40
N SER A 4 15.07 48.64 24.64
CA SER A 4 14.46 47.34 25.01
C SER A 4 13.10 47.09 24.34
N ASP A 5 12.29 48.14 24.14
CA ASP A 5 10.94 48.01 23.58
C ASP A 5 10.96 47.76 22.05
N LYS A 6 11.91 48.37 21.34
CA LYS A 6 12.12 48.11 19.90
C LYS A 6 12.56 46.66 19.64
N THR A 7 13.48 46.14 20.45
CA THR A 7 13.96 44.76 20.33
C THR A 7 12.84 43.74 20.58
N LYS A 8 11.98 43.97 21.57
CA LYS A 8 10.81 43.10 21.83
C LYS A 8 9.82 43.11 20.66
N ARG A 9 9.52 44.28 20.11
CA ARG A 9 8.64 44.40 18.93
C ARG A 9 9.22 43.68 17.71
N THR A 10 10.51 43.84 17.42
CA THR A 10 11.15 43.12 16.29
C THR A 10 11.15 41.61 16.49
N LEU A 11 11.33 41.11 17.71
CA LEU A 11 11.27 39.68 18.01
C LEU A 11 9.86 39.11 17.81
N VAL A 12 8.81 39.85 18.21
CA VAL A 12 7.42 39.44 17.99
C VAL A 12 7.08 39.38 16.50
N TRP A 13 7.51 40.36 15.71
CA TRP A 13 7.33 40.33 14.25
C TRP A 13 8.10 39.19 13.59
N ALA A 14 9.35 38.95 13.99
CA ALA A 14 10.13 37.83 13.48
C ALA A 14 9.48 36.48 13.80
N PHE A 15 8.95 36.31 15.02
CA PHE A 15 8.20 35.13 15.41
C PHE A 15 6.92 34.97 14.57
N PHE A 16 6.15 36.04 14.39
CA PHE A 16 4.93 36.00 13.58
C PHE A 16 5.23 35.62 12.11
N ILE A 17 6.26 36.22 11.52
CA ILE A 17 6.72 35.88 10.16
C ILE A 17 7.13 34.40 10.09
N PHE A 18 7.88 33.91 11.06
CA PHE A 18 8.28 32.50 11.13
C PHE A 18 7.07 31.55 11.20
N VAL A 19 6.09 31.86 12.06
CA VAL A 19 4.85 31.08 12.16
C VAL A 19 4.07 31.12 10.83
N CYS A 20 3.94 32.29 10.21
CA CYS A 20 3.31 32.41 8.89
C CYS A 20 4.02 31.57 7.82
N LEU A 21 5.36 31.59 7.77
CA LEU A 21 6.14 30.77 6.83
C LEU A 21 5.94 29.27 7.07
N LEU A 22 5.87 28.84 8.34
CA LEU A 22 5.60 27.46 8.69
C LEU A 22 4.20 27.03 8.24
N LEU A 23 3.19 27.87 8.47
CA LEU A 23 1.82 27.60 8.03
C LEU A 23 1.69 27.56 6.51
N VAL A 24 2.34 28.49 5.79
CA VAL A 24 2.37 28.49 4.32
C VAL A 24 3.05 27.21 3.81
N THR A 25 4.16 26.81 4.41
CA THR A 25 4.87 25.57 4.03
C THR A 25 3.98 24.35 4.26
N LEU A 26 3.32 24.25 5.42
CA LEU A 26 2.38 23.17 5.71
C LEU A 26 1.24 23.14 4.70
N PHE A 27 0.66 24.30 4.37
CA PHE A 27 -0.42 24.42 3.39
C PHE A 27 0.00 23.95 2.00
N VAL A 28 1.18 24.35 1.53
CA VAL A 28 1.74 23.92 0.24
C VAL A 28 1.95 22.40 0.22
N VAL A 29 2.51 21.83 1.29
CA VAL A 29 2.72 20.38 1.41
C VAL A 29 1.39 19.63 1.41
N THR A 30 0.37 20.13 2.12
CA THR A 30 -0.97 19.53 2.13
C THR A 30 -1.58 19.53 0.73
N ILE A 31 -1.57 20.67 0.03
CA ILE A 31 -2.08 20.75 -1.35
C ILE A 31 -1.36 19.76 -2.27
N TYR A 32 -0.03 19.66 -2.14
CA TYR A 32 0.76 18.72 -2.92
C TYR A 32 0.28 17.27 -2.73
N TYR A 33 0.13 16.82 -1.48
CA TYR A 33 -0.30 15.45 -1.21
C TYR A 33 -1.76 15.19 -1.56
N VAL A 34 -2.66 16.16 -1.33
CA VAL A 34 -4.07 16.07 -1.76
C VAL A 34 -4.14 15.89 -3.27
N ASN A 35 -3.35 16.65 -4.05
CA ASN A 35 -3.32 16.48 -5.50
C ASN A 35 -2.77 15.10 -5.90
N LYS A 36 -1.72 14.59 -5.23
CA LYS A 36 -1.19 13.24 -5.48
C LYS A 36 -2.22 12.15 -5.20
N VAL A 37 -2.99 12.26 -4.12
CA VAL A 37 -4.09 11.33 -3.82
C VAL A 37 -5.21 11.46 -4.85
N ARG A 38 -5.58 12.68 -5.25
CA ARG A 38 -6.60 12.92 -6.28
C ARG A 38 -6.23 12.24 -7.59
N VAL A 39 -5.00 12.43 -8.06
CA VAL A 39 -4.49 11.76 -9.27
C VAL A 39 -4.53 10.24 -9.09
N ALA A 40 -4.03 9.72 -7.96
CA ALA A 40 -4.05 8.29 -7.69
C ALA A 40 -5.47 7.71 -7.72
N ARG A 41 -6.47 8.41 -7.16
CA ARG A 41 -7.89 8.01 -7.22
C ARG A 41 -8.41 7.94 -8.66
N CYS A 42 -8.06 8.92 -9.50
CA CYS A 42 -8.42 8.89 -10.92
C CYS A 42 -7.80 7.68 -11.64
N ASP A 43 -6.55 7.35 -11.33
CA ASP A 43 -5.82 6.27 -11.99
C ASP A 43 -6.17 4.89 -11.44
N THR A 44 -6.70 4.80 -10.21
CA THR A 44 -6.89 3.55 -9.46
C THR A 44 -7.65 2.50 -10.26
N GLN A 45 -8.80 2.87 -10.82
CA GLN A 45 -9.63 1.92 -11.56
C GLN A 45 -8.91 1.37 -12.79
N ALA A 46 -8.22 2.23 -13.54
CA ALA A 46 -7.47 1.82 -14.72
C ALA A 46 -6.28 0.93 -14.37
N LEU A 47 -5.51 1.28 -13.34
CA LEU A 47 -4.37 0.50 -12.86
C LEU A 47 -4.80 -0.88 -12.36
N VAL A 48 -5.87 -0.94 -11.58
CA VAL A 48 -6.41 -2.18 -11.01
C VAL A 48 -7.01 -3.06 -12.11
N ALA A 49 -7.79 -2.49 -13.05
CA ALA A 49 -8.33 -3.24 -14.17
C ALA A 49 -7.21 -3.81 -15.07
N ALA A 50 -6.17 -3.02 -15.35
CA ALA A 50 -5.01 -3.48 -16.09
C ALA A 50 -4.26 -4.61 -15.35
N ALA A 51 -4.08 -4.48 -14.04
CA ALA A 51 -3.45 -5.50 -13.21
C ALA A 51 -4.29 -6.78 -13.13
N LEU A 52 -5.60 -6.69 -12.94
CA LEU A 52 -6.51 -7.85 -12.91
C LEU A 52 -6.53 -8.55 -14.27
N LYS A 53 -6.55 -7.80 -15.38
CA LYS A 53 -6.45 -8.38 -16.72
C LYS A 53 -5.13 -9.11 -16.94
N ARG A 54 -4.04 -8.57 -16.42
CA ARG A 54 -2.68 -9.13 -16.61
C ARG A 54 -2.38 -10.31 -15.69
N TYR A 55 -2.84 -10.26 -14.44
CA TYR A 55 -2.41 -11.18 -13.38
C TYR A 55 -3.57 -11.99 -12.78
N GLY A 56 -4.81 -11.51 -12.84
CA GLY A 56 -5.96 -12.10 -12.16
C GLY A 56 -6.41 -13.48 -12.70
N ALA A 57 -5.93 -13.87 -13.89
CA ALA A 57 -6.27 -15.17 -14.49
C ALA A 57 -5.40 -16.34 -13.99
N HIS A 58 -4.32 -16.08 -13.24
CA HIS A 58 -3.39 -17.15 -12.84
C HIS A 58 -3.89 -17.99 -11.66
N SER A 59 -4.70 -17.43 -10.76
CA SER A 59 -5.30 -18.12 -9.61
C SER A 59 -6.54 -17.38 -9.13
N SER A 60 -7.60 -18.12 -8.79
CA SER A 60 -8.82 -17.58 -8.19
C SER A 60 -8.75 -17.63 -6.66
N LEU A 61 -9.44 -16.71 -5.99
CA LEU A 61 -9.64 -16.78 -4.54
C LEU A 61 -10.36 -18.06 -4.11
N SER A 62 -11.21 -18.62 -4.97
CA SER A 62 -11.90 -19.90 -4.73
C SER A 62 -10.96 -21.08 -4.65
N ASP A 63 -9.75 -20.96 -5.19
CA ASP A 63 -8.77 -22.04 -5.21
C ASP A 63 -8.06 -22.17 -3.85
N LEU A 64 -8.11 -21.12 -3.01
CA LEU A 64 -7.51 -21.10 -1.68
C LEU A 64 -8.53 -21.58 -0.64
N SER A 65 -8.21 -22.64 0.11
CA SER A 65 -9.10 -23.08 1.21
C SER A 65 -9.26 -21.96 2.25
N PRO A 66 -10.40 -21.89 2.95
CA PRO A 66 -10.61 -20.91 4.01
C PRO A 66 -9.51 -20.92 5.08
N GLU A 67 -8.97 -22.09 5.45
CA GLU A 67 -7.86 -22.13 6.42
C GLU A 67 -6.58 -21.54 5.84
N ARG A 68 -6.25 -21.82 4.57
CA ARG A 68 -5.06 -21.27 3.91
C ARG A 68 -5.17 -19.75 3.73
N ARG A 69 -6.35 -19.25 3.40
CA ARG A 69 -6.63 -17.80 3.36
C ARG A 69 -6.40 -17.17 4.72
N SER A 70 -6.88 -17.81 5.78
CA SER A 70 -6.73 -17.31 7.14
C SER A 70 -5.27 -17.33 7.60
N MET A 71 -4.51 -18.38 7.28
CA MET A 71 -3.08 -18.46 7.56
C MET A 71 -2.29 -17.38 6.82
N LEU A 72 -2.55 -17.17 5.52
CA LEU A 72 -1.91 -16.11 4.74
C LEU A 72 -2.12 -14.75 5.38
N LEU A 73 -3.37 -14.40 5.68
CA LEU A 73 -3.70 -13.12 6.30
C LEU A 73 -3.08 -13.02 7.70
N ALA A 74 -3.10 -14.08 8.51
CA ALA A 74 -2.46 -14.07 9.83
C ALA A 74 -0.95 -13.85 9.80
N ILE A 75 -0.28 -14.17 8.68
CA ILE A 75 1.17 -13.97 8.50
C ILE A 75 1.46 -12.60 7.90
N GLU A 76 0.79 -12.25 6.80
CA GLU A 76 1.12 -11.06 6.01
C GLU A 76 0.42 -9.80 6.53
N ASP A 77 -0.84 -9.91 6.95
CA ASP A 77 -1.68 -8.76 7.31
C ASP A 77 -2.89 -9.17 8.19
N PRO A 78 -2.69 -9.38 9.51
CA PRO A 78 -3.69 -10.00 10.39
C PRO A 78 -4.98 -9.19 10.54
N THR A 79 -4.93 -7.90 10.26
CA THR A 79 -6.07 -6.99 10.37
C THR A 79 -6.58 -6.52 9.00
N PHE A 80 -6.15 -7.17 7.91
CA PHE A 80 -6.45 -6.80 6.53
C PHE A 80 -7.91 -6.44 6.25
N THR A 81 -8.84 -7.23 6.79
CA THR A 81 -10.28 -7.04 6.57
C THR A 81 -10.87 -5.90 7.41
N ARG A 82 -10.16 -5.43 8.44
CA ARG A 82 -10.62 -4.40 9.38
C ARG A 82 -9.98 -3.04 9.12
N HIS A 83 -8.72 -2.99 8.68
CA HIS A 83 -8.02 -1.73 8.50
C HIS A 83 -8.35 -1.07 7.15
N HIS A 84 -8.11 0.24 7.05
CA HIS A 84 -8.38 1.03 5.83
C HIS A 84 -7.10 1.26 5.02
N GLY A 85 -6.51 0.19 4.51
CA GLY A 85 -5.24 0.20 3.78
C GLY A 85 -3.95 0.39 4.60
N VAL A 86 -4.04 0.84 5.86
CA VAL A 86 -2.88 1.02 6.76
C VAL A 86 -3.24 0.48 8.15
N ASP A 87 -2.31 -0.25 8.78
CA ASP A 87 -2.39 -0.68 10.18
C ASP A 87 -1.32 0.02 11.01
N LEU A 88 -1.75 0.86 11.95
CA LEU A 88 -0.88 1.60 12.89
C LEU A 88 -1.08 1.15 14.34
N ALA A 89 -2.05 0.27 14.58
CA ALA A 89 -2.57 0.00 15.92
C ALA A 89 -2.21 -1.40 16.41
N THR A 90 -1.91 -2.34 15.50
CA THR A 90 -1.60 -3.73 15.89
C THR A 90 -0.11 -3.88 16.25
N PRO A 91 0.22 -4.15 17.53
CA PRO A 91 1.61 -4.41 17.92
C PRO A 91 2.10 -5.69 17.23
N GLY A 92 3.21 -5.60 16.49
CA GLY A 92 3.80 -6.74 15.79
C GLY A 92 3.20 -7.05 14.41
N ALA A 93 2.20 -6.31 13.93
CA ALA A 93 1.87 -6.34 12.50
C ALA A 93 3.06 -5.78 11.70
N GLY A 94 3.42 -6.43 10.59
CA GLY A 94 4.55 -6.02 9.76
C GLY A 94 4.48 -4.53 9.39
N MET A 95 5.63 -3.85 9.21
CA MET A 95 5.71 -2.41 8.90
C MET A 95 4.98 -1.96 7.62
N THR A 96 4.42 -2.89 6.84
CA THR A 96 3.74 -2.63 5.56
C THR A 96 2.57 -3.59 5.40
N THR A 97 1.35 -3.06 5.27
CA THR A 97 0.14 -3.85 4.99
C THR A 97 0.17 -4.42 3.58
N LEU A 98 -0.69 -5.41 3.31
CA LEU A 98 -0.91 -5.97 1.97
C LEU A 98 -1.28 -4.87 0.98
N THR A 99 -2.20 -3.99 1.36
CA THR A 99 -2.62 -2.84 0.55
C THR A 99 -1.44 -1.92 0.23
N GLN A 100 -0.59 -1.62 1.22
CA GLN A 100 0.61 -0.80 0.99
C GLN A 100 1.60 -1.50 0.06
N GLY A 101 1.73 -2.84 0.13
CA GLY A 101 2.50 -3.64 -0.82
C GLY A 101 2.00 -3.49 -2.26
N LEU A 102 0.69 -3.60 -2.47
CA LEU A 102 0.07 -3.37 -3.78
C LEU A 102 0.29 -1.95 -4.29
N VAL A 103 0.25 -0.95 -3.41
CA VAL A 103 0.52 0.44 -3.81
C VAL A 103 1.94 0.60 -4.37
N LYS A 104 2.94 -0.06 -3.75
CA LYS A 104 4.31 -0.05 -4.28
C LYS A 104 4.37 -0.61 -5.69
N PHE A 105 3.66 -1.71 -5.93
CA PHE A 105 3.65 -2.35 -7.23
C PHE A 105 2.93 -1.51 -8.31
N LEU A 106 1.75 -0.97 -7.98
CA LEU A 106 0.88 -0.31 -8.97
C LEU A 106 1.26 1.15 -9.26
N TYR A 107 1.79 1.89 -8.27
CA TYR A 107 1.97 3.35 -8.36
C TYR A 107 3.43 3.81 -8.45
N PHE A 108 4.38 2.87 -8.42
CA PHE A 108 5.82 3.12 -8.50
C PHE A 108 6.47 2.19 -9.54
N PRO A 109 6.19 2.40 -10.84
CA PRO A 109 6.69 1.53 -11.91
C PRO A 109 8.23 1.54 -12.03
N ASP A 110 8.87 2.64 -11.65
CA ASP A 110 10.34 2.79 -11.65
C ASP A 110 10.99 2.24 -10.37
N GLY A 111 10.20 1.64 -9.48
CA GLY A 111 10.65 1.15 -8.18
C GLY A 111 10.32 2.09 -7.02
N PHE A 112 10.24 1.51 -5.82
CA PHE A 112 9.96 2.23 -4.58
C PHE A 112 11.25 2.49 -3.79
N HIS A 113 11.53 3.76 -3.52
CA HIS A 113 12.63 4.17 -2.65
C HIS A 113 12.10 4.77 -1.35
N PRO A 114 12.53 4.28 -0.17
CA PRO A 114 12.06 4.79 1.12
C PRO A 114 12.42 6.28 1.31
N GLY A 115 11.56 7.01 2.03
CA GLY A 115 11.65 8.47 2.22
C GLY A 115 10.29 9.15 2.03
N ILE A 116 10.26 10.29 1.33
CA ILE A 116 9.01 11.03 1.00
C ILE A 116 8.00 10.13 0.27
N ALA A 117 8.47 9.17 -0.54
CA ALA A 117 7.63 8.21 -1.23
C ALA A 117 6.82 7.30 -0.27
N LYS A 118 7.30 7.04 0.95
CA LYS A 118 6.57 6.26 1.97
C LYS A 118 5.30 7.00 2.40
N ASN A 119 5.36 8.32 2.54
CA ASN A 119 4.17 9.12 2.87
C ASN A 119 3.14 9.06 1.74
N ARG A 120 3.61 9.20 0.49
CA ARG A 120 2.76 9.05 -0.70
C ARG A 120 2.12 7.65 -0.75
N GLN A 121 2.90 6.60 -0.49
CA GLN A 121 2.42 5.22 -0.47
C GLN A 121 1.31 5.03 0.58
N THR A 122 1.54 5.48 1.81
CA THR A 122 0.56 5.39 2.91
C THR A 122 -0.73 6.12 2.57
N LEU A 123 -0.65 7.34 2.03
CA LEU A 123 -1.82 8.12 1.66
C LEU A 123 -2.59 7.50 0.49
N ILE A 124 -1.90 6.96 -0.53
CA ILE A 124 -2.55 6.26 -1.64
C ILE A 124 -3.20 4.96 -1.14
N ALA A 125 -2.56 4.22 -0.24
CA ALA A 125 -3.12 2.98 0.30
C ALA A 125 -4.46 3.25 1.00
N GLN A 126 -4.50 4.28 1.86
CA GLN A 126 -5.70 4.61 2.64
C GLN A 126 -6.77 5.32 1.80
N TYR A 127 -6.40 6.36 1.05
CA TYR A 127 -7.36 7.27 0.43
C TYR A 127 -7.63 7.02 -1.04
N ALA A 128 -6.93 6.07 -1.68
CA ALA A 128 -7.19 5.70 -3.08
C ALA A 128 -7.46 4.20 -3.20
N LEU A 129 -6.46 3.35 -2.95
CA LEU A 129 -6.58 1.92 -3.23
C LEU A 129 -7.64 1.26 -2.34
N ASP A 130 -7.51 1.35 -1.01
CA ASP A 130 -8.47 0.69 -0.11
C ASP A 130 -9.86 1.31 -0.16
N ALA A 131 -9.93 2.63 -0.37
CA ALA A 131 -11.19 3.36 -0.46
C ALA A 131 -11.98 3.07 -1.73
N MET A 132 -11.36 2.49 -2.78
CA MET A 132 -11.97 2.31 -4.09
C MET A 132 -11.97 0.86 -4.60
N VAL A 133 -11.21 -0.03 -3.97
CA VAL A 133 -11.01 -1.41 -4.42
C VAL A 133 -11.39 -2.38 -3.31
N SER A 134 -12.19 -3.38 -3.66
CA SER A 134 -12.65 -4.38 -2.70
C SER A 134 -11.47 -5.14 -2.06
N LYS A 135 -11.64 -5.58 -0.81
CA LYS A 135 -10.63 -6.42 -0.13
C LYS A 135 -10.35 -7.72 -0.88
N ASP A 136 -11.36 -8.28 -1.54
CA ASP A 136 -11.22 -9.48 -2.36
C ASP A 136 -10.37 -9.20 -3.61
N ASP A 137 -10.61 -8.12 -4.35
CA ASP A 137 -9.78 -7.77 -5.52
C ASP A 137 -8.34 -7.45 -5.11
N GLN A 138 -8.15 -6.75 -3.98
CA GLN A 138 -6.82 -6.51 -3.43
C GLN A 138 -6.12 -7.84 -3.09
N LEU A 139 -6.79 -8.75 -2.40
CA LEU A 139 -6.22 -10.05 -2.05
C LEU A 139 -5.93 -10.91 -3.30
N LEU A 140 -6.84 -10.90 -4.28
CA LEU A 140 -6.67 -11.59 -5.55
C LEU A 140 -5.44 -11.06 -6.30
N LEU A 141 -5.29 -9.74 -6.39
CA LEU A 141 -4.11 -9.12 -6.98
C LEU A 141 -2.84 -9.48 -6.22
N PHE A 142 -2.87 -9.42 -4.89
CA PHE A 142 -1.71 -9.75 -4.07
C PHE A 142 -1.24 -11.20 -4.31
N LEU A 143 -2.16 -12.16 -4.29
CA LEU A 143 -1.87 -13.57 -4.55
C LEU A 143 -1.20 -13.81 -5.92
N ASN A 144 -1.59 -13.01 -6.91
CA ASN A 144 -1.13 -13.17 -8.28
C ASN A 144 0.12 -12.34 -8.63
N ILE A 145 0.43 -11.30 -7.84
CA ILE A 145 1.56 -10.40 -8.06
C ILE A 145 2.76 -10.78 -7.17
N TYR A 146 2.52 -11.21 -5.92
CA TYR A 146 3.58 -11.40 -4.95
C TYR A 146 4.51 -12.56 -5.35
N TYR A 147 5.80 -12.29 -5.26
CA TYR A 147 6.91 -13.18 -5.63
C TYR A 147 7.13 -14.21 -4.53
N LEU A 148 7.15 -15.51 -4.88
CA LEU A 148 7.32 -16.61 -3.92
C LEU A 148 8.68 -17.33 -4.04
N GLY A 149 9.54 -16.88 -4.94
CA GLY A 149 10.85 -17.51 -5.18
C GLY A 149 11.22 -17.54 -6.66
N ASN A 150 12.30 -18.25 -6.97
CA ASN A 150 12.83 -18.44 -8.32
C ASN A 150 13.01 -19.94 -8.57
N GLU A 151 12.65 -20.40 -9.76
CA GLU A 151 13.18 -21.64 -10.32
C GLU A 151 13.87 -21.37 -11.65
N HIS A 152 15.10 -21.86 -11.80
CA HIS A 152 15.88 -21.82 -13.04
C HIS A 152 16.00 -20.42 -13.70
N GLY A 153 16.07 -19.36 -12.90
CA GLY A 153 16.22 -17.98 -13.40
C GLY A 153 14.91 -17.28 -13.75
N GLN A 154 13.76 -17.95 -13.64
CA GLN A 154 12.43 -17.36 -13.84
C GLN A 154 11.82 -16.99 -12.49
N ALA A 155 11.33 -15.75 -12.37
CA ALA A 155 10.63 -15.30 -11.19
C ALA A 155 9.30 -16.06 -11.04
N ILE A 156 9.15 -16.82 -9.96
CA ILE A 156 7.89 -17.50 -9.64
C ILE A 156 6.98 -16.47 -8.99
N HIS A 157 6.15 -15.86 -9.81
CA HIS A 157 4.90 -15.30 -9.34
C HIS A 157 3.92 -16.46 -9.13
N VAL A 158 3.08 -16.37 -8.09
CA VAL A 158 1.88 -17.20 -7.83
C VAL A 158 2.04 -18.40 -6.88
N TYR A 159 1.22 -18.42 -5.82
CA TYR A 159 1.03 -19.49 -4.82
C TYR A 159 0.70 -20.85 -5.46
N ALA A 160 -0.07 -20.89 -6.57
CA ALA A 160 -0.38 -22.10 -7.32
C ALA A 160 0.83 -22.72 -8.05
N ASN A 161 1.79 -21.92 -8.51
CA ASN A 161 3.00 -22.44 -9.16
C ASN A 161 4.04 -22.90 -8.12
N ALA A 162 4.28 -22.11 -7.07
CA ALA A 162 5.21 -22.46 -5.99
C ALA A 162 4.85 -23.78 -5.29
N ALA A 163 3.55 -24.04 -5.09
CA ALA A 163 3.02 -25.29 -4.56
C ALA A 163 3.44 -26.54 -5.34
N ARG A 164 3.30 -26.45 -6.67
CA ARG A 164 3.58 -27.55 -7.60
C ARG A 164 5.08 -27.82 -7.70
N ILE A 165 5.86 -26.75 -7.57
CA ILE A 165 7.31 -26.69 -7.67
C ILE A 165 8.00 -27.22 -6.40
N TYR A 166 7.65 -26.69 -5.22
CA TYR A 166 8.37 -27.00 -3.99
C TYR A 166 7.88 -28.26 -3.27
N PHE A 167 6.60 -28.61 -3.41
CA PHE A 167 6.00 -29.68 -2.59
C PHE A 167 5.56 -30.90 -3.39
N TRP A 168 5.69 -30.91 -4.72
CA TRP A 168 5.14 -31.96 -5.61
C TRP A 168 3.67 -32.31 -5.31
N GLN A 169 2.95 -31.41 -4.64
CA GLN A 169 1.56 -31.57 -4.26
C GLN A 169 0.73 -30.68 -5.18
N ARG A 170 -0.30 -31.27 -5.82
CA ARG A 170 -1.45 -30.47 -6.24
C ARG A 170 -2.07 -29.91 -4.97
N ILE A 171 -1.83 -28.63 -4.69
CA ILE A 171 -2.52 -27.92 -3.61
C ILE A 171 -4.04 -27.89 -3.81
N PHE A 172 -4.51 -28.24 -5.02
CA PHE A 172 -5.92 -28.30 -5.39
C PHE A 172 -6.41 -29.74 -5.53
N SER A 173 -7.17 -30.20 -4.53
CA SER A 173 -7.95 -31.43 -4.63
C SER A 173 -9.28 -31.13 -5.32
N HIS A 174 -9.48 -31.66 -6.53
CA HIS A 174 -10.83 -31.85 -7.04
C HIS A 174 -11.49 -32.94 -6.22
N TYR A 175 -12.40 -32.59 -5.31
CA TYR A 175 -13.37 -33.57 -4.84
C TYR A 175 -14.55 -33.54 -5.82
N ARG A 176 -14.45 -34.36 -6.86
CA ARG A 176 -15.56 -34.72 -7.73
C ARG A 176 -16.28 -35.88 -7.04
N ARG A 177 -17.52 -35.68 -6.61
CA ARG A 177 -18.55 -36.72 -6.62
C ARG A 177 -19.78 -36.14 -7.29
#